data_AF-M5F631-F1
#
_entry.id   AF-M5F631-F1
#
_cell.length_a   1.000
_cell.length_b   1.000
_cell.length_c   1.000
_cell.angle_alpha   90.00
_cell.angle_beta   90.00
_cell.angle_gamma   90.00
#
_symmetry.space_group_name_H-M   'P 1'
#
loop_
_entity.id
_entity.type
_entity.pdbx_description
1 polymer ?
#
loop_
_entity_poly.entity_id
_entity_poly.type
_entity_poly.pdbx_seq_one_letter_code
_entity_poly.pdbx_strand_id
1 'polypeptide(L)'
;MLDFRPLILHLAREGLSGADAADLFHGTLIAGLAEWAAREAALLGIPEVALGGGCLMNRVLAAGLAQALRDRGLRAYLPRLAPANDGGIALGQAAHARQVIMNENASAEESRTCA
;
A
#
# COMPACT_ATOMS: atom_id res chain seq x y z
N MET A 1 -6.05 -5.73 14.84
CA MET A 1 -5.97 -4.31 14.43
C MET A 1 -4.53 -3.86 14.61
N LEU A 2 -3.95 -3.18 13.62
CA LEU A 2 -2.57 -2.70 13.68
C LEU A 2 -2.46 -1.49 14.63
N ASP A 3 -1.51 -1.52 15.56
CA ASP A 3 -1.33 -0.47 16.57
C ASP A 3 0.16 -0.17 16.82
N PHE A 4 0.58 1.06 16.52
CA PHE A 4 1.95 1.53 16.73
C PHE A 4 2.16 2.34 18.01
N ARG A 5 1.14 2.52 18.86
CA ARG A 5 1.29 3.24 20.14
C ARG A 5 2.42 2.67 21.01
N PRO A 6 2.63 1.33 21.13
CA PRO A 6 3.75 0.79 21.90
C PRO A 6 5.11 1.25 21.38
N LEU A 7 5.28 1.28 20.05
CA LEU A 7 6.51 1.79 19.41
C LEU A 7 6.73 3.27 19.74
N ILE A 8 5.70 4.11 19.60
CA ILE A 8 5.82 5.54 19.90
C ILE A 8 6.17 5.78 21.39
N LEU A 9 5.54 5.04 22.30
CA LEU A 9 5.85 5.12 23.73
C LEU A 9 7.28 4.70 24.04
N HIS A 10 7.78 3.66 23.37
CA HIS A 10 9.16 3.20 23.53
C HIS A 10 10.16 4.26 23.01
N LEU A 11 9.96 4.76 21.79
CA LEU A 11 10.81 5.81 21.21
C LEU A 11 10.86 7.09 22.07
N ALA A 12 9.74 7.45 22.72
CA ALA A 12 9.68 8.61 23.60
C ALA A 12 10.39 8.43 24.95
N ARG A 13 10.65 7.20 25.38
CA ARG A 13 11.19 6.89 26.72
C ARG A 13 12.67 6.52 26.73
N GLU A 14 13.14 5.84 25.70
CA GLU A 14 14.43 5.15 25.72
C GLU A 14 15.65 6.03 25.42
N GLY A 15 15.47 7.33 25.16
CA GLY A 15 16.60 8.26 24.95
C GLY A 15 17.55 7.84 23.81
N LEU A 16 17.03 7.14 22.80
CA LEU A 16 17.80 6.61 21.68
C LEU A 16 18.44 7.71 20.85
N SER A 17 19.55 7.38 20.17
CA SER A 17 20.09 8.26 19.14
C SER A 17 19.07 8.46 18.01
N GLY A 18 19.15 9.58 17.29
CA GLY A 18 18.24 9.84 16.18
C GLY A 18 18.30 8.78 15.08
N ALA A 19 19.48 8.18 14.86
CA ALA A 19 19.65 7.11 13.88
C ALA A 19 18.97 5.81 14.34
N ASP A 20 19.20 5.40 15.59
CA ASP A 20 18.61 4.16 16.14
C ASP A 20 17.08 4.29 16.25
N ALA A 21 16.58 5.45 16.66
CA ALA A 21 15.16 5.74 16.70
C ALA A 21 14.52 5.67 15.31
N ALA A 22 15.18 6.23 14.28
CA ALA A 22 14.70 6.19 12.91
C ALA A 22 14.71 4.76 12.34
N ASP A 23 15.76 3.99 12.58
CA ASP A 23 15.85 2.61 12.13
C ASP A 23 14.77 1.73 12.77
N LEU A 24 14.62 1.80 14.10
CA LEU A 24 13.58 1.09 14.83
C LEU A 24 12.18 1.48 14.36
N PHE A 25 11.93 2.77 14.11
CA PHE A 25 10.66 3.25 13.60
C PHE A 25 10.34 2.66 12.22
N HIS A 26 11.26 2.79 11.26
CA HIS A 26 11.02 2.30 9.90
C HIS A 26 10.89 0.78 9.86
N GLY A 27 11.77 0.06 10.57
CA GLY A 27 11.73 -1.41 10.64
C GLY A 27 10.41 -1.91 11.23
N THR A 28 9.95 -1.30 12.33
CA THR A 28 8.67 -1.69 12.97
C THR A 28 7.48 -1.35 12.08
N LEU A 29 7.46 -0.18 11.44
CA LEU A 29 6.40 0.23 10.52
C LEU A 29 6.30 -0.72 9.32
N ILE A 30 7.45 -1.07 8.71
CA ILE A 30 7.54 -2.03 7.60
C ILE A 30 6.99 -3.39 8.03
N ALA A 31 7.45 -3.92 9.17
CA ALA A 31 7.05 -5.23 9.66
C ALA A 31 5.54 -5.30 9.94
N GLY A 32 5.01 -4.31 10.66
CA GLY A 32 3.59 -4.25 11.03
C GLY A 32 2.67 -4.08 9.81
N LEU A 33 3.02 -3.21 8.87
CA LEU A 33 2.24 -3.03 7.63
C LEU A 33 2.28 -4.29 6.76
N ALA A 34 3.45 -4.92 6.60
CA ALA A 34 3.59 -6.12 5.78
C ALA A 34 2.81 -7.31 6.35
N GLU A 35 2.86 -7.52 7.67
CA GLU A 35 2.05 -8.55 8.33
C GLU A 35 0.55 -8.27 8.20
N TRP A 36 0.14 -7.02 8.44
CA TRP A 36 -1.27 -6.65 8.34
C TRP A 36 -1.80 -6.86 6.92
N ALA A 37 -1.09 -6.36 5.90
CA ALA A 37 -1.47 -6.54 4.49
C ALA A 37 -1.50 -8.01 4.07
N ALA A 38 -0.51 -8.83 4.48
CA ALA A 38 -0.47 -10.25 4.17
C ALA A 38 -1.65 -11.03 4.75
N ARG A 39 -2.07 -10.70 5.98
CA ARG A 39 -3.26 -11.30 6.57
C ARG A 39 -4.52 -10.97 5.78
N GLU A 40 -4.73 -9.71 5.43
CA GLU A 40 -5.93 -9.29 4.69
C GLU A 40 -5.93 -9.85 3.26
N ALA A 41 -4.77 -9.85 2.59
CA ALA A 41 -4.58 -10.46 1.28
C ALA A 41 -4.94 -11.96 1.27
N ALA A 42 -4.52 -12.70 2.30
CA ALA A 42 -4.85 -14.12 2.43
C ALA A 42 -6.36 -14.35 2.66
N LEU A 43 -7.01 -13.50 3.47
CA LEU A 43 -8.45 -13.59 3.71
C LEU A 43 -9.28 -13.31 2.44
N LEU A 44 -8.81 -12.37 1.61
CA LEU A 44 -9.49 -11.99 0.36
C LEU A 44 -9.10 -12.86 -0.85
N GLY A 45 -8.03 -13.64 -0.74
CA GLY A 45 -7.46 -14.38 -1.88
C GLY A 45 -6.81 -13.46 -2.93
N ILE A 46 -6.38 -12.26 -2.54
CA ILE A 46 -5.80 -11.24 -3.44
C ILE A 46 -4.30 -11.09 -3.14
N PRO A 47 -3.40 -11.68 -3.95
CA PRO A 47 -1.96 -11.63 -3.70
C PRO A 47 -1.29 -10.33 -4.19
N GLU A 48 -1.95 -9.51 -5.00
CA GLU A 48 -1.44 -8.23 -5.47
C GLU A 48 -1.63 -7.10 -4.47
N VAL A 49 -0.56 -6.34 -4.22
CA VAL A 49 -0.59 -5.14 -3.38
C VAL A 49 0.05 -3.97 -4.12
N ALA A 50 -0.72 -2.93 -4.40
CA ALA A 50 -0.20 -1.67 -4.94
C ALA A 50 0.15 -0.71 -3.79
N LEU A 51 1.38 -0.18 -3.80
CA LEU A 51 1.86 0.80 -2.82
C LEU A 51 1.73 2.21 -3.40
N GLY A 52 1.17 3.13 -2.64
CA GLY A 52 0.95 4.52 -3.04
C GLY A 52 0.83 5.47 -1.86
N GLY A 53 0.70 6.77 -2.12
CA GLY A 53 0.63 7.82 -1.11
C GLY A 53 1.99 8.48 -0.84
N GLY A 54 1.97 9.73 -0.39
CA GLY A 54 3.17 10.56 -0.22
C GLY A 54 4.24 9.97 0.71
N CYS A 55 3.87 9.16 1.69
CA CYS A 55 4.83 8.48 2.58
C CYS A 55 5.76 7.53 1.81
N LEU A 56 5.31 6.98 0.68
CA LEU A 56 6.09 6.06 -0.16
C LEU A 56 7.13 6.80 -1.02
N MET A 57 7.24 8.14 -0.90
CA MET A 57 8.43 8.88 -1.35
C MET A 57 9.65 8.62 -0.47
N ASN A 58 9.45 8.15 0.77
CA ASN A 58 10.55 7.70 1.61
C ASN A 58 11.12 6.38 1.07
N ARG A 59 12.36 6.42 0.57
CA ARG A 59 13.04 5.28 -0.05
C ARG A 59 13.20 4.08 0.89
N VAL A 60 13.47 4.32 2.18
CA VAL A 60 13.62 3.25 3.18
C VAL A 60 12.29 2.52 3.34
N LEU A 61 11.19 3.27 3.54
CA LEU A 61 9.86 2.69 3.66
C LEU A 61 9.43 1.97 2.38
N ALA A 62 9.58 2.61 1.21
CA ALA A 62 9.13 2.05 -0.06
C ALA A 62 9.87 0.75 -0.42
N ALA A 63 11.20 0.75 -0.34
CA ALA A 63 12.00 -0.44 -0.66
C ALA A 63 11.78 -1.54 0.37
N GLY A 64 11.81 -1.19 1.66
CA GLY A 64 11.66 -2.15 2.75
C GLY A 64 10.28 -2.79 2.80
N LEU A 65 9.20 -2.01 2.65
CA LEU A 65 7.84 -2.53 2.63
C LEU A 65 7.61 -3.42 1.40
N ALA A 66 8.05 -3.00 0.22
CA ALA A 66 7.92 -3.81 -0.98
C ALA A 66 8.65 -5.15 -0.85
N GLN A 67 9.84 -5.17 -0.22
CA GLN A 67 10.57 -6.41 0.04
C GLN A 67 9.84 -7.28 1.09
N ALA A 68 9.44 -6.70 2.22
CA ALA A 68 8.76 -7.43 3.28
C ALA A 68 7.43 -8.06 2.84
N LEU A 69 6.73 -7.44 1.89
CA LEU A 69 5.54 -8.01 1.24
C LEU A 69 5.89 -9.17 0.31
N ARG A 70 6.95 -9.02 -0.51
CA ARG A 70 7.45 -10.10 -1.39
C ARG A 70 7.90 -11.32 -0.60
N ASP A 71 8.59 -11.13 0.52
CA ASP A 71 9.03 -12.22 1.40
C ASP A 71 7.86 -12.99 2.01
N ARG A 72 6.66 -12.38 2.05
CA ARG A 72 5.39 -13.00 2.48
C ARG A 72 4.58 -13.59 1.33
N GLY A 73 5.16 -13.69 0.13
CA GLY A 73 4.52 -14.27 -1.05
C GLY A 73 3.59 -13.34 -1.82
N LEU A 74 3.55 -12.05 -1.48
CA LEU A 74 2.73 -11.06 -2.17
C LEU A 74 3.45 -10.43 -3.38
N ARG A 75 2.68 -9.99 -4.37
CA ARG A 75 3.17 -9.20 -5.50
C ARG A 75 3.04 -7.72 -5.18
N ALA A 76 4.12 -7.10 -4.73
CA ALA A 76 4.16 -5.67 -4.40
C ALA A 76 4.51 -4.80 -5.61
N TYR A 77 3.65 -3.84 -5.94
CA TYR A 77 3.83 -2.89 -7.04
C TYR A 77 4.14 -1.50 -6.50
N LEU A 78 5.24 -0.90 -6.98
CA LEU A 78 5.62 0.48 -6.69
C LEU A 78 5.29 1.40 -7.88
N PRO A 79 4.95 2.67 -7.62
CA PRO A 79 4.72 3.65 -8.66
C PRO A 79 6.03 3.99 -9.38
N ARG A 80 5.96 4.10 -10.71
CA ARG A 80 7.13 4.31 -11.58
C ARG A 80 6.97 5.46 -12.56
N LEU A 81 5.80 5.58 -13.19
CA LEU A 81 5.54 6.57 -14.24
C LEU A 81 4.84 7.84 -13.72
N ALA A 82 4.07 7.69 -12.64
CA ALA A 82 3.49 8.79 -11.88
C ALA A 82 4.08 8.77 -10.46
N PRO A 83 4.19 9.93 -9.78
CA PRO A 83 4.65 9.95 -8.41
C PRO A 83 3.63 9.27 -7.48
N ALA A 84 4.10 8.70 -6.37
CA ALA A 84 3.20 8.12 -5.35
C ALA A 84 2.40 9.18 -4.58
N ASN A 85 2.84 10.44 -4.60
CA ASN A 85 2.18 11.56 -3.92
C ASN A 85 1.00 12.13 -4.74
N ASP A 86 0.47 13.26 -4.29
CA ASP A 86 -0.74 13.86 -4.85
C ASP A 86 -0.61 14.24 -6.33
N GLY A 87 0.61 14.39 -6.86
CA GLY A 87 0.85 14.59 -8.29
C GLY A 87 0.39 13.41 -9.16
N GLY A 88 0.19 12.22 -8.58
CA GLY A 88 -0.31 11.02 -9.26
C GLY A 88 -1.83 10.81 -9.15
N ILE A 89 -2.55 11.60 -8.33
CA ILE A 89 -3.96 11.35 -8.03
C ILE A 89 -4.84 11.48 -9.27
N ALA A 90 -4.61 12.50 -10.10
CA ALA A 90 -5.40 12.73 -11.31
C ALA A 90 -5.36 11.53 -12.27
N LEU A 91 -4.24 10.82 -12.36
CA LEU A 91 -4.12 9.59 -13.15
C LEU A 91 -5.01 8.47 -12.60
N GLY A 92 -5.02 8.28 -11.28
CA GLY A 92 -5.88 7.29 -10.63
C GLY A 92 -7.37 7.60 -10.81
N GLN A 93 -7.76 8.88 -10.71
CA GLN A 93 -9.12 9.34 -10.95
C GLN A 93 -9.56 9.06 -12.40
N ALA A 94 -8.74 9.41 -13.38
CA ALA A 94 -9.05 9.18 -14.80
C ALA A 94 -9.16 7.67 -15.12
N ALA A 95 -8.25 6.85 -14.58
CA ALA A 95 -8.28 5.40 -14.76
C ALA A 95 -9.53 4.76 -14.14
N HIS A 96 -9.92 5.20 -12.94
CA HIS A 96 -11.14 4.72 -12.29
C HIS A 96 -12.40 5.11 -13.07
N ALA A 97 -12.51 6.38 -13.50
CA ALA A 97 -13.64 6.85 -14.30
C ALA A 97 -13.77 6.05 -15.62
N ARG A 98 -12.65 5.79 -16.31
CA ARG A 98 -12.62 4.94 -17.50
C ARG A 98 -13.16 3.53 -17.20
N GLN A 99 -12.76 2.93 -16.08
CA GLN A 99 -13.23 1.60 -15.69
C GLN A 99 -14.74 1.55 -15.40
N VAL A 100 -15.28 2.57 -14.72
CA VAL A 100 -16.72 2.69 -14.45
C VAL A 100 -17.51 2.75 -15.75
N ILE A 101 -17.12 3.63 -16.68
CA ILE A 101 -17.79 3.77 -17.98
C ILE A 101 -17.75 2.45 -18.78
N MET A 102 -16.64 1.73 -18.75
CA MET A 102 -16.53 0.44 -19.45
C MET A 102 -17.44 -0.63 -18.87
N ASN A 103 -17.57 -0.70 -17.53
CA ASN A 103 -18.46 -1.66 -16.88
C ASN A 103 -19.94 -1.34 -17.10
N GLU A 104 -20.33 -0.06 -17.13
CA GLU A 104 -21.70 0.36 -17.46
C GLU A 104 -22.08 -0.02 -18.90
N ASN A 105 -21.17 0.20 -19.85
CA ASN A 105 -21.42 -0.19 -21.25
C ASN A 105 -21.52 -1.71 -21.43
N ALA A 106 -20.67 -2.49 -20.75
CA ALA A 106 -20.70 -3.95 -20.82
C ALA A 106 -22.03 -4.52 -20.28
N SER A 107 -22.50 -4.02 -19.14
CA SER A 107 -23.79 -4.45 -18.56
C SER A 107 -25.01 -4.02 -19.40
N ALA A 108 -24.92 -2.89 -20.10
CA ALA A 108 -25.94 -2.46 -21.06
C ALA A 108 -25.95 -3.29 -22.35
N GLU A 109 -24.81 -3.83 -22.80
CA GLU A 109 -24.74 -4.77 -23.92
C GLU A 109 -25.23 -6.18 -23.56
N GLU A 110 -24.85 -6.71 -22.38
CA GLU A 110 -25.37 -7.99 -21.87
C GLU A 110 -26.90 -7.97 -21.71
N SER A 111 -27.46 -6.88 -21.16
CA SER A 111 -28.92 -6.74 -21.00
C SER A 111 -29.67 -6.67 -22.33
N ARG A 112 -29.04 -6.18 -23.40
CA ARG A 112 -29.63 -6.14 -24.76
C ARG A 112 -29.53 -7.47 -25.51
N THR A 113 -28.65 -8.37 -25.09
CA THR A 113 -28.42 -9.66 -25.74
C THR A 113 -29.31 -10.77 -25.13
N CYS A 114 -29.81 -10.56 -23.91
CA CYS A 114 -30.76 -11.45 -23.23
C CYS A 114 -32.25 -11.08 -23.42
N ALA A 115 -32.56 -10.06 -24.23
CA ALA A 115 -33.91 -9.62 -24.58
C ALA A 115 -34.21 -9.93 -26.05
#